data_AF-A0ABD0KGT1-F1
#
_entry.id   AF-A0ABD0KGT1-F1
#
_cell.length_a   1.000
_cell.length_b   1.000
_cell.length_c   1.000
_cell.angle_alpha   90.00
_cell.angle_beta   90.00
_cell.angle_gamma   90.00
#
_symmetry.space_group_name_H-M   'P 1'
#
loop_
_entity.id
_entity.type
_entity.pdbx_description
1 polymer ?
#
loop_
_entity_poly.entity_id
_entity_poly.type
_entity_poly.pdbx_seq_one_letter_code
_entity_poly.pdbx_strand_id
1 'polypeptide(L)'
;FWYFSKDGVIYSDTSHICVNAGKILQMRGPCENNWKYREDKAIYHEATNRCMQASVTSNDITLEECNDSKWQKWNVQPRRTDLVFP
;
A
#
# COMPACT_ATOMS: atom_id res chain seq x y z
N PHE A 1 1.75 10.69 7.71
CA PHE A 1 2.73 10.47 6.61
C PHE A 1 2.91 8.96 6.45
N TRP A 2 2.98 8.42 5.24
CA TRP A 2 3.07 6.96 5.03
C TRP A 2 4.43 6.53 4.50
N TYR A 3 4.84 5.31 4.87
CA TYR A 3 6.09 4.76 4.36
C TYR A 3 6.07 3.25 4.19
N PHE A 4 6.77 2.75 3.17
CA PHE A 4 6.93 1.31 2.92
C PHE A 4 8.18 0.77 3.60
N SER A 5 8.05 -0.27 4.42
CA SER A 5 9.19 -1.07 4.87
C SER A 5 9.59 -2.09 3.80
N LYS A 6 10.82 -2.61 3.91
CA LYS A 6 11.30 -3.71 3.06
C LYS A 6 10.51 -5.00 3.26
N ASP A 7 9.88 -5.15 4.42
CA ASP A 7 9.10 -6.33 4.82
C ASP A 7 7.64 -6.27 4.34
N GLY A 8 7.29 -5.30 3.49
CA GLY A 8 5.95 -5.18 2.92
C GLY A 8 4.91 -4.59 3.86
N VAL A 9 5.34 -3.82 4.86
CA VAL A 9 4.46 -3.09 5.77
C VAL A 9 4.40 -1.62 5.36
N ILE A 10 3.19 -1.06 5.30
CA ILE A 10 3.01 0.38 5.11
C ILE A 10 2.74 0.99 6.49
N TYR A 11 3.65 1.80 7.00
CA TYR A 11 3.46 2.46 8.30
C TYR A 11 2.86 3.85 8.13
N SER A 12 2.07 4.24 9.13
CA SER A 12 1.51 5.57 9.32
C SER A 12 1.68 5.94 10.79
N ASP A 13 2.70 6.74 11.10
CA ASP A 13 3.11 7.11 12.46
C ASP A 13 3.27 5.89 13.40
N THR A 14 2.35 5.70 14.36
CA THR A 14 2.34 4.56 15.31
C THR A 14 1.46 3.39 14.87
N SER A 15 0.94 3.45 13.65
CA SER A 15 0.02 2.46 13.07
C SER A 15 0.56 1.98 11.72
N HIS A 16 -0.12 1.01 11.12
CA HIS A 16 0.19 0.50 9.81
C HIS A 16 -1.10 0.26 9.00
N ILE A 17 -0.95 0.32 7.68
CA ILE A 17 -2.00 0.08 6.70
C ILE A 17 -1.96 -1.39 6.33
N CYS A 18 -3.07 -2.08 6.51
CA CYS A 18 -3.18 -3.51 6.29
C CYS A 18 -4.55 -3.87 5.72
N VAL A 19 -4.68 -5.13 5.33
CA VAL A 19 -5.97 -5.68 4.89
C VAL A 19 -6.59 -6.49 6.03
N ASN A 20 -7.88 -6.28 6.27
CA ASN A 20 -8.67 -7.11 7.15
C ASN A 20 -10.08 -7.29 6.55
N ALA A 21 -10.54 -8.53 6.45
CA ALA A 21 -11.82 -8.88 5.84
C ALA A 21 -12.03 -8.22 4.45
N GLY A 22 -10.96 -8.15 3.64
CA GLY A 22 -10.97 -7.57 2.30
C GLY A 22 -11.02 -6.03 2.25
N LYS A 23 -10.91 -5.34 3.40
CA LYS A 23 -10.88 -3.88 3.49
C LYS A 23 -9.51 -3.39 3.93
N ILE A 24 -9.13 -2.22 3.43
CA ILE A 24 -7.91 -1.53 3.84
C ILE A 24 -8.22 -0.76 5.12
N LEU A 25 -7.44 -1.01 6.17
CA LEU A 25 -7.59 -0.39 7.48
C LEU A 25 -6.25 0.14 7.98
N GLN A 26 -6.31 1.16 8.82
CA GLN A 26 -5.17 1.66 9.58
C GLN A 26 -5.27 1.13 11.02
N MET A 27 -4.31 0.30 11.45
CA MET A 27 -4.37 -0.40 12.73
C MET A 27 -3.06 -0.25 13.53
N ARG A 28 -3.17 -0.29 14.86
CA ARG A 28 -2.02 -0.32 15.80
C ARG A 28 -1.69 -1.74 16.31
N GLY A 29 -2.44 -2.75 15.87
CA GLY A 29 -2.31 -4.15 16.29
C GLY A 29 -2.09 -5.08 15.10
N PRO A 30 -1.98 -6.40 15.31
CA PRO A 30 -1.67 -7.34 14.24
C PRO A 30 -2.76 -7.35 13.15
N CYS A 31 -2.32 -7.29 11.89
CA CYS A 31 -3.14 -7.53 10.71
C CYS A 31 -2.26 -7.95 9.53
N GLU A 32 -2.89 -8.33 8.43
CA GLU A 32 -2.21 -8.87 7.26
C GLU A 32 -1.48 -7.75 6.50
N ASN A 33 -0.15 -7.83 6.50
CA ASN A 33 0.75 -6.82 5.96
C ASN A 33 1.64 -7.47 4.89
N ASN A 34 1.14 -7.51 3.67
CA ASN A 34 1.83 -8.15 2.55
C ASN A 34 1.81 -7.23 1.33
N TRP A 35 2.26 -5.99 1.51
CA TRP A 35 2.26 -4.99 0.44
C TRP A 35 3.55 -5.01 -0.38
N LYS A 36 3.43 -4.96 -1.69
CA LYS A 36 4.53 -4.76 -2.63
C LYS A 36 4.24 -3.59 -3.54
N TYR A 37 5.21 -2.70 -3.66
CA TYR A 37 5.18 -1.68 -4.70
C TYR A 37 5.84 -2.25 -5.96
N ARG A 38 5.07 -2.36 -7.03
CA ARG A 38 5.49 -2.97 -8.30
C ARG A 38 6.03 -1.93 -9.29
N GLU A 39 6.73 -2.40 -10.33
CA GLU A 39 7.28 -1.55 -11.41
C GLU A 39 6.18 -0.79 -12.17
N ASP A 40 4.98 -1.36 -12.27
CA ASP A 40 3.81 -0.73 -12.89
C ASP A 40 3.18 0.36 -12.01
N LYS A 41 3.84 0.76 -10.93
CA LYS A 41 3.38 1.72 -9.91
C LYS A 41 2.15 1.30 -9.11
N ALA A 42 1.78 0.02 -9.14
CA ALA A 42 0.70 -0.48 -8.29
C ALA A 42 1.22 -0.85 -6.89
N ILE A 43 0.40 -0.58 -5.88
CA ILE A 43 0.58 -1.12 -4.53
C ILE A 43 -0.25 -2.40 -4.44
N TYR A 44 0.43 -3.54 -4.51
CA TYR A 44 -0.12 -4.88 -4.57
C TYR A 44 -0.15 -5.53 -3.19
N HIS A 45 -1.26 -6.16 -2.83
CA HIS A 45 -1.38 -6.98 -1.64
C HIS A 45 -1.26 -8.46 -2.00
N GLU A 46 -0.17 -9.11 -1.61
CA GLU A 46 0.15 -10.46 -2.06
C GLU A 46 -0.83 -11.51 -1.56
N ALA A 47 -1.28 -11.40 -0.31
CA ALA A 47 -2.13 -12.44 0.27
C ALA A 47 -3.51 -12.52 -0.38
N THR A 48 -4.01 -11.40 -0.90
CA THR A 48 -5.33 -11.33 -1.55
C THR A 48 -5.25 -11.23 -3.07
N ASN A 49 -4.05 -11.14 -3.64
CA ASN A 49 -3.80 -10.86 -5.06
C ASN A 49 -4.55 -9.62 -5.60
N ARG A 50 -4.64 -8.56 -4.79
CA ARG A 50 -5.41 -7.34 -5.11
C ARG A 50 -4.56 -6.08 -5.02
N CYS A 51 -5.01 -5.01 -5.66
CA CYS A 51 -4.31 -3.74 -5.71
C CYS A 51 -5.06 -2.66 -4.93
N MET A 52 -4.29 -1.78 -4.30
CA MET A 52 -4.80 -0.58 -3.64
C MET A 52 -5.30 0.39 -4.70
N GLN A 53 -6.55 0.83 -4.57
CA GLN A 53 -7.20 1.76 -5.49
C GLN A 53 -7.74 2.98 -4.76
N ALA A 54 -7.46 4.17 -5.27
CA ALA A 54 -8.14 5.38 -4.82
C ALA A 54 -9.57 5.40 -5.37
N SER A 55 -10.56 5.65 -4.50
CA SER A 55 -11.93 5.86 -4.94
C SER A 55 -12.05 7.20 -5.68
N VAL A 56 -12.85 7.22 -6.75
CA VAL A 56 -13.11 8.43 -7.54
C VAL A 56 -14.22 9.28 -6.92
N THR A 57 -15.14 8.62 -6.20
CA THR A 57 -16.37 9.21 -5.68
C THR A 57 -16.34 9.40 -4.17
N SER A 58 -15.45 8.71 -3.47
CA SER A 58 -15.23 8.86 -2.02
C SER A 58 -13.78 9.17 -1.72
N ASN A 59 -13.52 9.75 -0.55
CA ASN A 59 -12.16 10.00 -0.06
C ASN A 59 -11.52 8.75 0.57
N ASP A 60 -11.88 7.57 0.06
CA ASP A 60 -11.45 6.28 0.60
C ASP A 60 -10.46 5.59 -0.34
N ILE A 61 -9.71 4.66 0.24
CA ILE A 61 -8.83 3.76 -0.48
C ILE A 61 -9.39 2.35 -0.32
N THR A 62 -9.62 1.67 -1.44
CA THR A 62 -10.22 0.34 -1.50
C THR A 62 -9.26 -0.70 -2.05
N LEU A 63 -9.62 -1.97 -1.90
CA LEU A 63 -8.85 -3.11 -2.37
C LEU A 63 -9.59 -3.80 -3.52
N GLU A 64 -9.10 -3.58 -4.73
CA GLU A 64 -9.76 -4.03 -5.97
C GLU A 64 -8.90 -5.02 -6.74
N GLU A 65 -9.49 -5.68 -7.72
CA GLU A 65 -8.73 -6.48 -8.68
C GLU A 65 -7.71 -5.60 -9.40
N CYS A 66 -6.48 -6.11 -9.50
CA CYS A 66 -5.39 -5.40 -10.16
C CYS A 66 -5.69 -5.19 -11.64
N ASN A 67 -5.64 -3.94 -12.09
CA ASN A 67 -5.84 -3.56 -13.48
C ASN A 67 -4.99 -2.32 -13.83
N ASP A 68 -5.07 -1.87 -15.09
CA ASP A 68 -4.34 -0.71 -15.58
C ASP A 68 -5.02 0.64 -15.30
N SER A 69 -5.97 0.67 -14.36
CA SER A 69 -6.60 1.91 -13.93
C SER A 69 -5.58 2.88 -13.37
N LYS A 70 -5.65 4.14 -13.82
CA LYS A 70 -4.84 5.24 -13.27
C LYS A 70 -5.04 5.43 -11.77
N TRP A 71 -6.17 4.99 -11.22
CA TRP A 71 -6.49 5.09 -9.79
C TRP A 71 -5.79 4.03 -8.93
N GLN A 72 -5.15 3.04 -9.57
CA GLN A 72 -4.29 2.06 -8.91
C GLN A 72 -2.79 2.41 -9.04
N LYS A 73 -2.46 3.57 -9.65
CA LYS A 73 -1.09 4.00 -9.90
C LYS A 73 -0.67 5.02 -8.85
N TRP A 74 0.31 4.66 -8.03
CA TRP A 74 0.75 5.46 -6.88
C TRP A 74 2.17 5.95 -7.11
N ASN A 75 2.40 7.26 -6.94
CA ASN A 75 3.77 7.79 -6.93
C ASN A 75 4.29 7.78 -5.50
N VAL A 76 5.19 6.85 -5.20
CA VAL A 76 5.92 6.80 -3.93
C VAL A 76 7.26 7.51 -4.08
N GLN A 77 7.67 8.25 -3.04
CA GLN A 77 9.00 8.83 -2.99
C GLN A 77 9.91 7.92 -2.16
N PRO A 78 11.12 7.60 -2.64
CA PRO A 78 12.08 6.82 -1.87
C PRO A 78 12.47 7.61 -0.62
N ARG A 79 12.62 6.92 0.51
CA ARG A 79 13.15 7.58 1.71
C ARG A 79 14.64 7.74 1.58
N ARG A 80 15.17 8.77 2.23
CA ARG A 80 16.62 9.04 2.28
C ARG A 80 17.42 7.83 2.78
N THR A 81 16.83 7.02 3.65
CA THR A 81 17.42 5.77 4.19
C THR A 81 17.42 4.61 3.19
N ASP A 82 16.61 4.69 2.14
CA ASP A 82 16.51 3.66 1.09
C ASP A 82 17.46 3.97 -0.09
N LEU A 83 18.08 5.15 -0.10
CA LEU A 83 19.06 5.54 -1.11
C LEU A 83 20.43 4.95 -0.76
N VAL A 84 20.98 4.16 -1.68
CA VAL A 84 22.38 3.73 -1.62
C VAL A 84 23.22 4.91 -2.13
N PHE A 85 23.97 5.56 -1.24
CA PHE A 85 24.93 6.58 -1.64
C PHE A 85 26.20 5.91 -2.20
N PRO A 86 26.78 6.45 -3.29
CA PRO A 86 28.02 5.93 -3.87
C PRO A 86 29.23 6.08 -2.95
#